data_AF-A0A7X6SV14-F1
#
_entry.id   AF-A0A7X6SV14-F1
#
_cell.length_a   1.000
_cell.length_b   1.000
_cell.length_c   1.000
_cell.angle_alpha   90.00
_cell.angle_beta   90.00
_cell.angle_gamma   90.00
#
_symmetry.space_group_name_H-M   'P 1'
#
loop_
_entity.id
_entity.type
_entity.pdbx_description
1 polymer ?
#
loop_
_entity_poly.entity_id
_entity_poly.type
_entity_poly.pdbx_seq_one_letter_code
_entity_poly.pdbx_strand_id
1 'polypeptide(L)'
;MRLSLPSVLPVALLTALTAALAGCSPSESPESTPRADAPGITEAPETAEVTDSGLPHDALPEVPGGRDSWEECPYLDTEWVSDTNGQRTLGVGVDTRFDTPACVFWSYPEEPHLTVIVRDMADVDAAIAVVDWAAPIDTTEPAEDPAGWSGGRAGAGMVPDRVGSVYAVQKDDRAVVVFSNQDQSVKAELVATEVISRLGL
;
A
#
# COMPACT_ATOMS: atom_id res chain seq x y z
N MET A 1 -37.26 39.52 -11.11
CA MET A 1 -36.54 40.80 -10.91
C MET A 1 -35.09 40.58 -11.35
N ARG A 2 -34.58 41.45 -12.23
CA ARG A 2 -33.22 41.45 -12.77
C ARG A 2 -32.26 42.15 -11.79
N LEU A 3 -30.96 41.82 -11.86
CA LEU A 3 -29.76 42.70 -11.79
C LEU A 3 -28.54 41.80 -11.43
N SER A 4 -27.68 41.42 -12.39
CA SER A 4 -26.52 42.14 -12.96
C SER A 4 -25.20 41.97 -12.16
N LEU A 5 -24.19 41.33 -12.76
CA LEU A 5 -22.76 41.38 -12.38
C LEU A 5 -22.10 42.69 -12.87
N PRO A 6 -20.97 43.13 -12.27
CA PRO A 6 -19.64 43.12 -12.96
C PRO A 6 -18.45 42.72 -12.03
N SER A 7 -17.37 42.05 -12.52
CA SER A 7 -16.07 42.59 -13.04
C SER A 7 -15.15 43.17 -11.94
N VAL A 8 -13.81 43.00 -11.80
CA VAL A 8 -12.65 42.69 -12.69
C VAL A 8 -11.44 42.28 -11.79
N LEU A 9 -10.49 41.48 -12.32
CA LEU A 9 -9.06 41.30 -11.91
C LEU A 9 -8.23 42.61 -12.12
N PRO A 10 -6.87 42.72 -11.95
CA PRO A 10 -5.79 41.78 -11.57
C PRO A 10 -4.73 42.37 -10.57
N VAL A 11 -3.77 41.56 -10.07
CA VAL A 11 -2.40 42.04 -9.78
C VAL A 11 -1.38 40.93 -10.09
N ALA A 12 -0.50 41.21 -11.03
CA ALA A 12 0.74 40.48 -11.30
C ALA A 12 1.92 41.24 -10.67
N LEU A 13 2.90 40.53 -10.12
CA LEU A 13 4.25 41.08 -9.93
C LEU A 13 5.31 40.03 -10.24
N LEU A 14 6.08 40.33 -11.28
CA LEU A 14 7.36 39.72 -11.64
C LEU A 14 8.42 40.05 -10.58
N THR A 15 9.38 39.14 -10.37
CA THR A 15 10.80 39.52 -10.23
C THR A 15 11.69 38.38 -10.73
N ALA A 16 12.54 38.75 -11.68
CA ALA A 16 13.66 37.97 -12.22
C ALA A 16 14.95 38.33 -11.46
N LEU A 17 15.97 37.44 -11.45
CA LEU A 17 17.36 37.73 -11.88
C LEU A 17 18.35 36.59 -11.51
N THR A 18 19.08 36.09 -12.53
CA THR A 18 20.56 35.89 -12.65
C THR A 18 21.35 35.15 -11.55
N ALA A 19 22.47 34.45 -11.78
CA ALA A 19 23.23 34.00 -12.94
C ALA A 19 24.38 33.08 -12.45
N ALA A 20 24.85 32.19 -13.35
CA ALA A 20 26.21 31.67 -13.58
C ALA A 20 27.18 31.37 -12.40
N LEU A 21 27.80 30.17 -12.43
CA LEU A 21 29.23 29.97 -12.72
C LEU A 21 29.64 28.49 -12.75
N ALA A 22 30.70 28.23 -13.50
CA ALA A 22 31.22 26.96 -13.99
C ALA A 22 32.04 26.13 -12.98
N GLY A 23 32.28 24.86 -13.31
CA GLY A 23 33.24 24.00 -12.63
C GLY A 23 33.40 22.60 -13.25
N CYS A 24 33.86 22.51 -14.51
CA CYS A 24 34.43 21.27 -15.05
C CYS A 24 35.91 21.18 -14.69
N SER A 25 36.33 20.06 -14.12
CA SER A 25 37.70 19.54 -14.26
C SER A 25 37.64 18.01 -14.37
N PRO A 26 38.06 17.40 -15.49
CA PRO A 26 38.40 15.99 -15.52
C PRO A 26 39.82 15.81 -14.98
N SER A 27 40.07 14.75 -14.22
CA SER A 27 41.44 14.32 -13.93
C SER A 27 41.51 12.80 -13.85
N GLU A 28 42.45 12.31 -14.65
CA GLU A 28 42.75 10.94 -15.03
C GLU A 28 43.00 9.98 -13.87
N SER A 29 42.57 8.74 -14.11
CA SER A 29 43.11 7.53 -13.52
C SER A 29 44.58 7.34 -13.87
N PRO A 30 45.38 6.85 -12.91
CA PRO A 30 46.50 5.99 -13.24
C PRO A 30 46.30 4.58 -12.66
N GLU A 31 46.30 3.64 -13.60
CA GLU A 31 47.16 2.46 -13.63
C GLU A 31 47.12 1.46 -12.46
N SER A 32 46.55 0.31 -12.82
CA SER A 32 46.56 -0.97 -12.12
C SER A 32 47.97 -1.41 -11.72
N THR A 33 48.17 -1.58 -10.42
CA THR A 33 49.25 -2.42 -9.89
C THR A 33 48.77 -3.89 -9.91
N PRO A 34 49.51 -4.86 -10.47
CA PRO A 34 49.13 -6.26 -10.35
C PRO A 34 49.38 -6.72 -8.91
N ARG A 35 48.30 -6.83 -8.12
CA ARG A 35 48.35 -7.42 -6.78
C ARG A 35 48.15 -8.92 -6.92
N ALA A 36 49.11 -9.65 -6.35
CA ALA A 36 49.20 -11.10 -6.30
C ALA A 36 47.88 -11.78 -5.93
N ASP A 37 47.64 -12.92 -6.58
CA ASP A 37 46.61 -13.91 -6.26
C ASP A 37 46.56 -14.18 -4.75
N ALA A 38 45.50 -13.69 -4.11
CA ALA A 38 45.03 -14.20 -2.83
C ALA A 38 43.96 -15.28 -3.12
N PRO A 39 43.95 -16.40 -2.38
CA PRO A 39 42.98 -17.46 -2.60
C PRO A 39 41.56 -16.91 -2.43
N GLY A 40 40.72 -17.16 -3.44
CA GLY A 40 39.35 -16.71 -3.50
C GLY A 40 38.61 -17.07 -2.22
N ILE A 41 38.15 -16.04 -1.51
CA ILE A 41 37.13 -16.21 -0.49
C ILE A 41 35.88 -16.58 -1.28
N THR A 42 35.49 -17.85 -1.21
CA THR A 42 34.16 -18.27 -1.64
C THR A 42 33.17 -17.53 -0.75
N GLU A 43 32.58 -16.45 -1.27
CA GLU A 43 31.39 -15.84 -0.68
C GLU A 43 30.36 -16.94 -0.51
N ALA A 44 30.03 -17.25 0.74
CA ALA A 44 28.89 -18.08 1.04
C ALA A 44 27.66 -17.39 0.43
N PRO A 45 26.75 -18.12 -0.23
CA PRO A 45 25.59 -17.49 -0.83
C PRO A 45 24.80 -16.80 0.27
N GLU A 46 24.63 -15.49 0.11
CA GLU A 46 23.75 -14.67 0.93
C GLU A 46 22.37 -15.32 0.86
N THR A 47 21.91 -15.84 2.00
CA THR A 47 20.59 -16.46 2.08
C THR A 47 19.60 -15.32 2.01
N ALA A 48 18.95 -15.14 0.86
CA ALA A 48 17.94 -14.12 0.68
C ALA A 48 16.92 -14.22 1.83
N GLU A 49 16.71 -13.11 2.54
CA GLU A 49 15.69 -13.05 3.58
C GLU A 49 14.33 -13.33 2.93
N VAL A 50 13.58 -14.28 3.50
CA VAL A 50 12.26 -14.66 3.01
C VAL A 50 11.25 -13.73 3.66
N THR A 51 10.65 -12.84 2.87
CA THR A 51 9.61 -11.92 3.32
C THR A 51 8.29 -12.64 3.55
N ASP A 52 7.44 -12.10 4.43
CA ASP A 52 6.09 -12.58 4.73
C ASP A 52 6.03 -14.11 4.98
N SER A 53 7.04 -14.68 5.62
CA SER A 53 7.15 -16.13 5.86
C SER A 53 7.05 -17.01 4.60
N GLY A 54 7.25 -16.45 3.40
CA GLY A 54 7.10 -17.16 2.13
C GLY A 54 5.65 -17.44 1.74
N LEU A 55 4.69 -16.66 2.24
CA LEU A 55 3.28 -16.79 1.92
C LEU A 55 3.00 -16.56 0.42
N PRO A 56 2.07 -17.32 -0.20
CA PRO A 56 1.70 -17.10 -1.60
C PRO A 56 0.99 -15.75 -1.80
N HIS A 57 0.90 -15.29 -3.05
CA HIS A 57 0.30 -13.99 -3.39
C HIS A 57 -1.19 -13.87 -2.99
N ASP A 58 -1.90 -15.00 -2.91
CA ASP A 58 -3.32 -15.11 -2.55
C ASP A 58 -3.57 -15.43 -1.07
N ALA A 59 -2.54 -15.35 -0.22
CA ALA A 59 -2.66 -15.60 1.21
C ALA A 59 -3.61 -14.60 1.89
N LEU A 60 -4.58 -15.13 2.63
CA LEU A 60 -5.46 -14.36 3.50
C LEU A 60 -4.98 -14.44 4.96
N PRO A 61 -5.26 -13.42 5.80
CA PRO A 61 -4.90 -13.43 7.21
C PRO A 61 -5.58 -14.56 7.99
N GLU A 62 -4.82 -15.23 8.84
CA GLU A 62 -5.29 -16.24 9.78
C GLU A 62 -5.05 -15.73 11.20
N VAL A 63 -6.10 -15.20 11.83
CA VAL A 63 -6.01 -14.61 13.17
C VAL A 63 -6.25 -15.67 14.25
N PRO A 64 -5.27 -15.93 15.14
CA PRO A 64 -5.48 -16.76 16.31
C PRO A 64 -6.62 -16.22 17.18
N GLY A 65 -7.59 -17.08 17.53
CA GLY A 65 -8.77 -16.67 18.30
C GLY A 65 -9.88 -15.98 17.49
N GLY A 66 -9.63 -15.68 16.20
CA GLY A 66 -10.62 -15.13 15.28
C GLY A 66 -11.34 -13.89 15.83
N ARG A 67 -12.66 -13.83 15.66
CA ARG A 67 -13.50 -12.69 16.09
C ARG A 67 -13.50 -12.41 17.60
N ASP A 68 -13.10 -13.38 18.43
CA ASP A 68 -13.04 -13.22 19.89
C ASP A 68 -11.67 -12.67 20.36
N SER A 69 -10.74 -12.46 19.42
CA SER A 69 -9.48 -11.77 19.65
C SER A 69 -9.69 -10.29 19.98
N TRP A 70 -8.74 -9.75 20.75
CA TRP A 70 -8.62 -8.31 21.01
C TRP A 70 -7.16 -7.85 20.94
N GLU A 71 -6.42 -8.37 19.96
CA GLU A 71 -5.08 -7.90 19.64
C GLU A 71 -5.19 -6.72 18.68
N GLU A 72 -4.83 -5.52 19.16
CA GLU A 72 -5.02 -4.27 18.43
C GLU A 72 -4.08 -4.17 17.22
N CYS A 73 -4.58 -3.56 16.14
CA CYS A 73 -3.78 -3.30 14.96
C CYS A 73 -2.67 -2.26 15.25
N PRO A 74 -1.39 -2.55 14.96
CA PRO A 74 -0.29 -1.66 15.34
C PRO A 74 -0.26 -0.32 14.60
N TYR A 75 -1.00 -0.18 13.49
CA TYR A 75 -0.98 1.00 12.62
C TYR A 75 -2.37 1.59 12.32
N LEU A 76 -3.45 1.03 12.87
CA LEU A 76 -4.81 1.56 12.70
C LEU A 76 -5.53 1.65 14.04
N ASP A 77 -6.10 2.81 14.31
CA ASP A 77 -6.97 3.03 15.46
C ASP A 77 -8.33 2.35 15.25
N THR A 78 -8.80 1.63 16.28
CA THR A 78 -10.02 0.81 16.20
C THR A 78 -11.29 1.65 16.12
N GLU A 79 -11.32 2.81 16.79
CA GLU A 79 -12.47 3.74 16.74
C GLU A 79 -12.56 4.38 15.36
N TRP A 80 -11.43 4.84 14.81
CA TRP A 80 -11.33 5.37 13.46
C TRP A 80 -11.75 4.35 12.41
N VAL A 81 -11.34 3.08 12.53
CA VAL A 81 -11.80 2.00 11.64
C VAL A 81 -13.31 1.82 11.74
N SER A 82 -13.87 1.85 12.96
CA SER A 82 -15.31 1.72 13.18
C SER A 82 -16.09 2.84 12.48
N ASP A 83 -15.59 4.07 12.59
CA ASP A 83 -16.21 5.26 12.00
C ASP A 83 -16.07 5.31 10.47
N THR A 84 -14.86 5.05 9.95
CA THR A 84 -14.58 5.06 8.51
C THR A 84 -15.34 3.95 7.79
N ASN A 85 -15.33 2.73 8.35
CA ASN A 85 -16.05 1.61 7.75
C ASN A 85 -17.57 1.68 8.01
N GLY A 86 -17.99 2.32 9.10
CA GLY A 86 -19.39 2.56 9.44
C GLY A 86 -20.06 1.43 10.22
N GLN A 87 -19.29 0.63 10.94
CA GLN A 87 -19.77 -0.46 11.78
C GLN A 87 -18.91 -0.54 13.04
N ARG A 88 -19.54 -0.73 14.21
CA ARG A 88 -18.80 -0.88 15.47
C ARG A 88 -17.91 -2.12 15.44
N THR A 89 -16.64 -1.97 15.77
CA THR A 89 -15.74 -3.09 15.97
C THR A 89 -16.03 -3.80 17.29
N LEU A 90 -16.20 -5.12 17.22
CA LEU A 90 -16.47 -6.03 18.33
C LEU A 90 -15.39 -7.11 18.51
N GLY A 91 -14.36 -7.09 17.66
CA GLY A 91 -13.19 -7.95 17.75
C GLY A 91 -12.10 -7.42 16.81
N VAL A 92 -10.85 -7.59 17.22
CA VAL A 92 -9.67 -7.21 16.43
C VAL A 92 -8.62 -8.29 16.60
N GLY A 93 -7.91 -8.59 15.53
CA GLY A 93 -6.75 -9.43 15.63
C GLY A 93 -5.81 -9.26 14.46
N VAL A 94 -4.62 -9.79 14.66
CA VAL A 94 -3.50 -9.62 13.74
C VAL A 94 -2.95 -10.97 13.33
N ASP A 95 -2.38 -11.02 12.14
CA ASP A 95 -1.62 -12.16 11.64
C ASP A 95 -0.16 -11.72 11.45
N THR A 96 0.73 -12.28 12.25
CA THR A 96 2.16 -11.96 12.28
C THR A 96 3.00 -12.84 11.35
N ARG A 97 2.36 -13.64 10.48
CA ARG A 97 3.07 -14.32 9.38
C ARG A 97 3.53 -13.33 8.30
N PHE A 98 2.83 -12.20 8.19
CA PHE A 98 3.23 -11.06 7.38
C PHE A 98 4.23 -10.19 8.16
N ASP A 99 5.26 -9.67 7.48
CA ASP A 99 6.31 -8.86 8.12
C ASP A 99 5.72 -7.58 8.71
N THR A 100 4.78 -6.97 7.98
CA THR A 100 3.82 -6.01 8.53
C THR A 100 2.55 -6.75 8.92
N PRO A 101 2.19 -6.85 10.23
CA PRO A 101 1.07 -7.69 10.65
C PRO A 101 -0.23 -7.32 9.92
N ALA A 102 -0.87 -8.29 9.27
CA ALA A 102 -2.17 -8.07 8.66
C ALA A 102 -3.23 -7.90 9.75
N CYS A 103 -4.15 -6.95 9.59
CA CYS A 103 -5.16 -6.62 10.59
C CYS A 103 -6.56 -6.99 10.12
N VAL A 104 -7.30 -7.67 10.98
CA VAL A 104 -8.69 -8.08 10.71
C VAL A 104 -9.60 -7.53 11.80
N PHE A 105 -10.71 -6.95 11.38
CA PHE A 105 -11.67 -6.31 12.27
C PHE A 105 -13.05 -6.95 12.08
N TRP A 106 -13.73 -7.24 13.18
CA TRP A 106 -15.06 -7.86 13.17
C TRP A 106 -16.11 -6.94 13.74
N SER A 107 -17.32 -7.06 13.22
CA SER A 107 -18.53 -6.46 13.80
C SER A 107 -19.51 -7.58 14.21
N TYR A 108 -20.80 -7.33 14.08
CA TYR A 108 -21.83 -8.34 14.37
C TYR A 108 -21.79 -9.56 13.44
N PRO A 109 -21.57 -9.45 12.11
CA PRO A 109 -21.47 -10.61 11.21
C PRO A 109 -20.35 -11.58 11.59
N GLU A 110 -20.42 -12.81 11.08
CA GLU A 110 -19.34 -13.81 11.27
C GLU A 110 -18.09 -13.41 10.47
N GLU A 111 -18.29 -12.89 9.26
CA GLU A 111 -17.23 -12.38 8.40
C GLU A 111 -16.67 -11.05 8.93
N PRO A 112 -15.37 -10.79 8.72
CA PRO A 112 -14.77 -9.49 9.02
C PRO A 112 -15.51 -8.35 8.34
N HIS A 113 -15.63 -7.21 9.02
CA HIS A 113 -16.15 -6.02 8.37
C HIS A 113 -15.07 -5.27 7.56
N LEU A 114 -13.80 -5.54 7.88
CA LEU A 114 -12.62 -4.91 7.29
C LEU A 114 -11.44 -5.88 7.45
N THR A 115 -10.64 -6.05 6.40
CA THR A 115 -9.39 -6.80 6.41
C THR A 115 -8.33 -5.99 5.70
N VAL A 116 -7.17 -5.84 6.33
CA VAL A 116 -6.03 -5.09 5.81
C VAL A 116 -4.85 -6.04 5.69
N ILE A 117 -4.26 -6.10 4.50
CA ILE A 117 -3.10 -6.94 4.18
C ILE A 117 -2.04 -6.01 3.62
N VAL A 118 -0.86 -6.02 4.23
CA VAL A 118 0.34 -5.38 3.69
C VAL A 118 1.28 -6.51 3.30
N ARG A 119 1.81 -6.47 2.07
CA ARG A 119 2.66 -7.51 1.50
C ARG A 119 4.02 -6.95 1.15
N ASP A 120 5.04 -7.67 1.55
CA ASP A 120 6.43 -7.51 1.13
C ASP A 120 6.78 -8.66 0.19
N MET A 121 6.91 -8.37 -1.10
CA MET A 121 7.11 -9.39 -2.13
C MET A 121 8.57 -9.47 -2.58
N ALA A 122 8.96 -10.57 -3.22
CA ALA A 122 10.33 -10.74 -3.71
C ALA A 122 10.70 -9.78 -4.85
N ASP A 123 9.69 -9.32 -5.60
CA ASP A 123 9.84 -8.41 -6.73
C ASP A 123 8.50 -7.73 -7.09
N VAL A 124 8.58 -6.79 -8.03
CA VAL A 124 7.45 -5.98 -8.53
C VAL A 124 6.37 -6.85 -9.17
N ASP A 125 6.74 -7.88 -9.95
CA ASP A 125 5.79 -8.73 -10.65
C ASP A 125 4.95 -9.54 -9.63
N ALA A 126 5.57 -9.98 -8.54
CA ALA A 126 4.89 -10.65 -7.44
C ALA A 126 3.94 -9.70 -6.68
N ALA A 127 4.30 -8.43 -6.49
CA ALA A 127 3.40 -7.42 -5.92
C ALA A 127 2.20 -7.11 -6.82
N ILE A 128 2.42 -7.03 -8.14
CA ILE A 128 1.34 -6.91 -9.13
C ILE A 128 0.42 -8.14 -9.06
N ALA A 129 0.96 -9.35 -8.92
CA ALA A 129 0.15 -10.55 -8.79
C ALA A 129 -0.77 -10.54 -7.56
N VAL A 130 -0.32 -9.97 -6.42
CA VAL A 130 -1.18 -9.75 -5.24
C VAL A 130 -2.34 -8.81 -5.60
N VAL A 131 -2.03 -7.68 -6.25
CA VAL A 131 -3.03 -6.68 -6.62
C VAL A 131 -4.04 -7.24 -7.61
N ASP A 132 -3.59 -7.93 -8.66
CA ASP A 132 -4.47 -8.49 -9.70
C ASP A 132 -5.36 -9.62 -9.16
N TRP A 133 -4.87 -10.40 -8.19
CA TRP A 133 -5.70 -11.37 -7.48
C TRP A 133 -6.77 -10.69 -6.62
N ALA A 134 -6.38 -9.64 -5.89
CA ALA A 134 -7.29 -8.90 -5.02
C ALA A 134 -8.28 -8.05 -5.82
N ALA A 135 -7.88 -7.45 -6.93
CA ALA A 135 -8.65 -6.54 -7.76
C ALA A 135 -8.45 -6.89 -9.25
N PRO A 136 -9.17 -7.90 -9.78
CA PRO A 136 -8.95 -8.35 -11.14
C PRO A 136 -9.20 -7.25 -12.18
N ILE A 137 -8.32 -7.20 -13.18
CA ILE A 137 -8.29 -6.15 -14.20
C ILE A 137 -9.61 -6.00 -14.98
N ASP A 138 -10.35 -7.10 -15.19
CA ASP A 138 -11.58 -7.12 -15.98
C ASP A 138 -12.84 -6.73 -15.19
N THR A 139 -12.75 -6.66 -13.87
CA THR A 139 -13.89 -6.46 -12.95
C THR A 139 -13.69 -5.30 -11.98
N THR A 140 -12.58 -4.57 -12.09
CA THR A 140 -12.26 -3.42 -11.23
C THR A 140 -11.96 -2.15 -12.01
N GLU A 141 -12.06 -1.01 -11.33
CA GLU A 141 -11.64 0.29 -11.86
C GLU A 141 -10.22 0.61 -11.37
N PRO A 142 -9.44 1.43 -12.10
CA PRO A 142 -8.12 1.86 -11.67
C PRO A 142 -8.12 2.56 -10.30
N ALA A 143 -7.07 2.31 -9.53
CA ALA A 143 -6.76 2.96 -8.26
C ALA A 143 -5.31 3.48 -8.30
N GLU A 144 -5.12 4.80 -8.23
CA GLU A 144 -3.82 5.46 -8.47
C GLU A 144 -3.42 6.40 -7.31
N ASP A 145 -4.09 6.25 -6.17
CA ASP A 145 -3.86 7.05 -4.97
C ASP A 145 -3.31 6.15 -3.84
N PRO A 146 -2.41 6.66 -2.98
CA PRO A 146 -1.70 7.93 -3.09
C PRO A 146 -0.68 7.90 -4.25
N ALA A 147 -0.14 9.08 -4.61
CA ALA A 147 0.78 9.21 -5.73
C ALA A 147 1.95 8.21 -5.67
N GLY A 148 2.18 7.50 -6.78
CA GLY A 148 3.21 6.46 -6.91
C GLY A 148 2.68 5.03 -6.69
N TRP A 149 1.45 4.87 -6.23
CA TRP A 149 0.77 3.59 -6.12
C TRP A 149 -0.14 3.35 -7.32
N SER A 150 -0.32 2.09 -7.71
CA SER A 150 -1.22 1.71 -8.80
C SER A 150 -1.87 0.34 -8.54
N GLY A 151 -3.10 0.17 -8.99
CA GLY A 151 -3.86 -1.06 -8.85
C GLY A 151 -5.34 -0.91 -9.20
N GLY A 152 -6.20 -1.54 -8.41
CA GLY A 152 -7.63 -1.63 -8.69
C GLY A 152 -8.51 -1.44 -7.47
N ARG A 153 -9.72 -0.92 -7.70
CA ARG A 153 -10.78 -0.82 -6.72
C ARG A 153 -12.12 -1.26 -7.28
N ALA A 154 -12.96 -1.83 -6.43
CA ALA A 154 -14.30 -2.25 -6.80
C ALA A 154 -15.21 -2.24 -5.59
N GLY A 155 -16.50 -2.09 -5.84
CA GLY A 155 -17.54 -2.15 -4.81
C GLY A 155 -18.82 -2.77 -5.37
N ALA A 156 -19.84 -2.93 -4.53
CA ALA A 156 -21.19 -3.32 -4.92
C ALA A 156 -21.26 -4.57 -5.82
N GLY A 157 -20.44 -5.59 -5.55
CA GLY A 157 -20.47 -6.87 -6.27
C GLY A 157 -19.90 -6.83 -7.70
N MET A 158 -19.11 -5.80 -8.03
CA MET A 158 -18.39 -5.75 -9.31
C MET A 158 -17.43 -6.93 -9.51
N VAL A 159 -16.79 -7.40 -8.43
CA VAL A 159 -15.96 -8.62 -8.47
C VAL A 159 -16.84 -9.83 -8.16
N PRO A 160 -16.91 -10.84 -9.05
CA PRO A 160 -17.67 -12.06 -8.82
C PRO A 160 -17.28 -12.74 -7.51
N ASP A 161 -18.28 -13.32 -6.83
CA ASP A 161 -18.13 -14.08 -5.60
C ASP A 161 -17.49 -13.32 -4.41
N ARG A 162 -17.35 -11.99 -4.52
CA ARG A 162 -16.90 -11.12 -3.43
C ARG A 162 -18.01 -10.20 -2.96
N VAL A 163 -18.25 -10.21 -1.65
CA VAL A 163 -19.19 -9.30 -0.99
C VAL A 163 -18.46 -8.02 -0.60
N GLY A 164 -19.12 -6.87 -0.77
CA GLY A 164 -18.61 -5.57 -0.35
C GLY A 164 -17.68 -4.92 -1.36
N SER A 165 -16.54 -4.43 -0.89
CA SER A 165 -15.58 -3.65 -1.68
C SER A 165 -14.14 -4.05 -1.43
N VAL A 166 -13.30 -3.72 -2.40
CA VAL A 166 -11.85 -3.91 -2.37
C VAL A 166 -11.14 -2.64 -2.84
N TYR A 167 -10.00 -2.36 -2.23
CA TYR A 167 -9.00 -1.43 -2.73
C TYR A 167 -7.65 -2.12 -2.63
N ALA A 168 -6.96 -2.31 -3.75
CA ALA A 168 -5.67 -2.98 -3.82
C ALA A 168 -4.72 -2.17 -4.68
N VAL A 169 -3.57 -1.81 -4.12
CA VAL A 169 -2.54 -1.03 -4.82
C VAL A 169 -1.16 -1.57 -4.49
N GLN A 170 -0.22 -1.38 -5.41
CA GLN A 170 1.20 -1.67 -5.19
C GLN A 170 2.08 -0.48 -5.56
N LYS A 171 3.27 -0.45 -4.95
CA LYS A 171 4.39 0.40 -5.33
C LYS A 171 5.67 -0.39 -5.12
N ASP A 172 6.49 -0.49 -6.16
CA ASP A 172 7.69 -1.33 -6.18
C ASP A 172 7.34 -2.79 -5.84
N ASP A 173 7.96 -3.37 -4.81
CA ASP A 173 7.74 -4.74 -4.35
C ASP A 173 6.72 -4.85 -3.20
N ARG A 174 6.03 -3.74 -2.85
CA ARG A 174 5.05 -3.71 -1.75
C ARG A 174 3.63 -3.60 -2.28
N ALA A 175 2.71 -4.36 -1.70
CA ALA A 175 1.27 -4.26 -1.98
C ALA A 175 0.44 -4.02 -0.72
N VAL A 176 -0.61 -3.21 -0.84
CA VAL A 176 -1.59 -2.95 0.22
C VAL A 176 -2.96 -3.32 -0.32
N VAL A 177 -3.64 -4.24 0.36
CA VAL A 177 -4.98 -4.72 0.03
C VAL A 177 -5.91 -4.49 1.20
N VAL A 178 -7.04 -3.84 0.93
CA VAL A 178 -8.11 -3.64 1.90
C VAL A 178 -9.41 -4.22 1.36
N PHE A 179 -9.98 -5.16 2.10
CA PHE A 179 -11.34 -5.64 1.88
C PHE A 179 -12.27 -5.02 2.91
N SER A 180 -13.46 -4.61 2.48
CA SER A 180 -14.53 -4.11 3.35
C SER A 180 -15.84 -4.83 3.03
N ASN A 181 -16.64 -5.12 4.05
CA ASN A 181 -18.00 -5.64 3.86
C ASN A 181 -19.01 -4.56 3.40
N GLN A 182 -18.55 -3.34 3.13
CA GLN A 182 -19.34 -2.24 2.63
C GLN A 182 -19.22 -2.13 1.12
N ASP A 183 -20.30 -1.75 0.45
CA ASP A 183 -20.32 -1.61 -1.01
C ASP A 183 -19.48 -0.43 -1.53
N GLN A 184 -19.13 0.54 -0.67
CA GLN A 184 -18.43 1.75 -1.08
C GLN A 184 -16.91 1.55 -1.04
N SER A 185 -16.28 1.38 -2.20
CA SER A 185 -14.82 1.24 -2.34
C SER A 185 -14.02 2.42 -1.77
N VAL A 186 -14.62 3.61 -1.68
CA VAL A 186 -13.99 4.78 -1.02
C VAL A 186 -13.66 4.51 0.45
N LYS A 187 -14.38 3.61 1.14
CA LYS A 187 -14.05 3.24 2.53
C LYS A 187 -12.76 2.41 2.58
N ALA A 188 -12.62 1.44 1.68
CA ALA A 188 -11.40 0.66 1.55
C ALA A 188 -10.21 1.54 1.13
N GLU A 189 -10.43 2.49 0.22
CA GLU A 189 -9.45 3.49 -0.21
C GLU A 189 -8.93 4.38 0.93
N LEU A 190 -9.84 4.92 1.76
CA LEU A 190 -9.47 5.73 2.92
C LEU A 190 -8.62 4.94 3.91
N VAL A 191 -8.96 3.69 4.16
CA VAL A 191 -8.17 2.79 5.01
C VAL A 191 -6.81 2.51 4.39
N ALA A 192 -6.73 2.14 3.10
CA ALA A 192 -5.46 1.86 2.44
C ALA A 192 -4.52 3.08 2.47
N THR A 193 -5.07 4.27 2.20
CA THR A 193 -4.30 5.53 2.24
C THR A 193 -3.79 5.84 3.65
N GLU A 194 -4.61 5.60 4.68
CA GLU A 194 -4.20 5.76 6.08
C GLU A 194 -3.09 4.77 6.45
N VAL A 195 -3.19 3.50 6.02
CA VAL A 195 -2.17 2.46 6.23
C VAL A 195 -0.84 2.88 5.60
N ILE A 196 -0.86 3.26 4.33
CA ILE A 196 0.32 3.73 3.59
C ILE A 196 0.96 4.93 4.30
N SER A 197 0.15 5.88 4.74
CA SER A 197 0.61 7.07 5.48
C SER A 197 1.25 6.72 6.84
N ARG A 198 0.59 5.87 7.64
CA ARG A 198 1.02 5.48 9.00
C ARG A 198 2.32 4.68 9.00
N LEU A 199 2.49 3.83 7.99
CA LEU A 199 3.65 2.97 7.83
C LEU A 199 4.78 3.61 7.01
N GLY A 200 4.52 4.76 6.39
CA GLY A 200 5.51 5.48 5.58
C GLY A 200 5.93 4.71 4.32
N LEU A 201 4.95 4.06 3.67
CA LEU A 201 5.19 3.15 2.55
C LEU A 201 5.46 3.87 1.23
#